data_AF-A0A537P238-F1
#
_entry.id   AF-A0A537P238-F1
#
_cell.length_a   1.000
_cell.length_b   1.000
_cell.length_c   1.000
_cell.angle_alpha   90.00
_cell.angle_beta   90.00
_cell.angle_gamma   90.00
#
_symmetry.space_group_name_H-M   'P 1'
#
loop_
_entity.id
_entity.type
_entity.pdbx_description
1 polymer ?
#
loop_
_entity_poly.entity_id
_entity_poly.type
_entity_poly.pdbx_seq_one_letter_code
_entity_poly.pdbx_strand_id
1 'polypeptide(L)' 'MRCSIKGGTSVVIHAGKDDYMSDPAGNSGNRIACGVISESSPTVGRSPAR' A
#
# COMPACT_ATOMS: atom_id res chain seq x y z
N MET A 1 11.02 3.84 -1.57
CA MET A 1 9.85 2.95 -1.36
C MET A 1 9.01 2.94 -2.63
N ARG A 2 8.74 1.78 -3.23
CA ARG A 2 8.02 1.66 -4.52
C ARG A 2 6.84 0.71 -4.37
N CYS A 3 5.64 1.27 -4.28
CA CYS A 3 4.39 0.53 -4.47
C CYS A 3 3.66 1.14 -5.64
N SER A 4 3.74 0.49 -6.79
CA SER A 4 2.96 0.85 -7.96
C SER A 4 2.80 -0.40 -8.81
N ILE A 5 1.55 -0.78 -9.02
CA ILE A 5 1.16 -1.75 -10.03
C ILE A 5 0.32 -1.00 -11.05
N LYS A 6 0.59 -1.21 -12.35
CA LYS A 6 -0.06 -0.43 -13.41
C LYS A 6 -1.56 -0.74 -13.40
N GLY A 7 -2.38 0.27 -13.13
CA GLY A 7 -3.84 0.14 -13.09
C GLY A 7 -4.39 -0.55 -11.84
N GLY A 8 -3.59 -0.74 -10.78
CA GLY A 8 -4.08 -1.26 -9.50
C GLY A 8 -3.83 -0.30 -8.34
N THR A 9 -4.29 -0.70 -7.16
CA THR A 9 -4.33 0.15 -5.96
C THR A 9 -3.21 -0.19 -4.99
N SER A 10 -2.74 0.80 -4.22
CA SER A 10 -1.74 0.61 -3.17
C SER A 10 -2.11 1.36 -1.89
N VAL A 11 -1.74 0.80 -0.74
CA VAL A 11 -1.80 1.44 0.57
C VAL A 11 -0.43 1.94 0.96
N VAL A 12 -0.37 3.10 1.61
CA VAL A 12 0.84 3.71 2.17
C VAL A 12 0.61 3.97 3.65
N ILE A 13 1.58 3.60 4.49
CA ILE A 13 1.58 3.85 5.93
C ILE A 13 2.57 4.98 6.22
N HIS A 14 2.10 6.00 6.94
CA HIS A 14 2.89 7.12 7.40
C HIS A 14 3.33 6.93 8.86
N ALA A 15 4.41 7.61 9.26
CA ALA A 15 5.01 7.48 10.59
C ALA A 15 4.17 8.08 11.72
N GLY A 16 3.37 9.09 11.40
CA GLY A 16 2.55 9.87 12.31
C GLY A 16 1.07 9.80 11.97
N LYS A 17 0.26 10.44 12.82
CA LYS A 17 -1.19 10.51 12.70
C LYS A 17 -1.58 11.55 11.63
N ASP A 18 -2.65 11.26 10.92
CA ASP A 18 -3.29 12.18 9.96
C ASP A 18 -4.06 13.30 10.66
N ASP A 19 -4.01 14.50 10.09
CA ASP A 19 -4.68 15.70 10.59
C ASP A 19 -6.11 15.90 10.05
N TYR A 20 -6.55 15.11 9.06
CA TYR A 20 -7.87 15.15 8.42
C TYR A 20 -8.26 16.50 7.81
N MET A 21 -7.31 17.40 7.60
CA MET A 21 -7.56 18.74 7.04
C MET A 21 -6.79 18.97 5.75
N SER A 22 -5.57 18.43 5.66
CA SER A 22 -4.67 18.73 4.55
C SER A 22 -4.43 17.51 3.66
N ASP A 23 -4.88 17.62 2.41
CA ASP A 23 -4.54 16.63 1.39
C ASP A 23 -3.14 16.92 0.82
N PRO A 24 -2.34 15.89 0.48
CA PRO A 24 -2.68 14.47 0.39
C PRO A 24 -2.21 13.56 1.55
N ALA A 25 -1.49 14.09 2.55
CA ALA A 25 -0.87 13.26 3.60
C ALA A 25 -1.14 13.73 5.04
N GLY A 26 -1.94 14.79 5.24
CA GLY A 26 -2.44 15.20 6.54
C GLY A 26 -1.38 15.39 7.61
N ASN A 27 -0.20 15.96 7.28
CA ASN A 27 0.95 16.08 8.18
C ASN A 27 1.39 14.76 8.87
N SER A 28 1.09 13.59 8.28
CA SER A 28 1.38 12.28 8.85
C SER A 28 2.87 11.89 8.87
N GLY A 29 3.78 12.78 8.45
CA GLY A 29 5.22 12.52 8.42
C GLY A 29 5.65 11.52 7.33
N ASN A 30 6.81 10.88 7.52
CA ASN A 30 7.45 10.06 6.49
C ASN A 30 6.66 8.78 6.16
N ARG A 31 6.72 8.34 4.90
CA ARG A 31 6.18 7.04 4.46
C ARG A 31 7.09 5.92 4.96
N ILE A 32 6.58 5.06 5.83
CA ILE A 32 7.35 3.99 6.48
C ILE A 32 7.06 2.60 5.93
N ALA A 33 5.91 2.42 5.28
CA ALA A 33 5.58 1.18 4.58
C ALA A 33 4.66 1.46 3.38
N CYS A 34 4.68 0.54 2.42
CA CYS A 34 3.74 0.53 1.33
C CYS A 34 3.38 -0.91 0.95
N GLY A 35 2.16 -1.13 0.46
CA GLY A 35 1.71 -2.42 -0.07
C GLY A 35 0.79 -2.23 -1.27
N VAL A 36 0.84 -3.16 -2.23
CA VAL A 36 -0.17 -3.23 -3.31
C VAL A 36 -1.38 -4.02 -2.80
N ILE A 37 -2.58 -3.57 -3.15
CA ILE A 37 -3.81 -4.32 -2.89
C ILE A 37 -4.03 -5.25 -4.08
N SER A 38 -4.15 -6.54 -3.80
CA SER A 38 -4.46 -7.58 -4.79
C SER A 38 -5.57 -8.46 -4.22
N GLU A 39 -6.38 -9.08 -5.08
CA GLU A 39 -7.41 -10.01 -4.66
C GLU A 39 -6.77 -11.13 -3.87
N SER A 40 -7.10 -11.22 -2.58
CA SER A 40 -6.68 -12.31 -1.72
C SER A 40 -7.48 -13.55 -2.08
N SER A 41 -7.19 -14.17 -3.21
CA SER A 41 -7.24 -15.63 -3.21
C SER A 41 -6.01 -16.06 -2.43
N PRO A 42 -6.13 -16.57 -1.19
CA PRO A 42 -4.99 -17.10 -0.48
C PRO A 42 -4.57 -18.34 -1.26
N THR A 43 -3.67 -18.14 -2.20
CA THR A 43 -3.01 -19.21 -2.92
C THR A 43 -1.91 -19.74 -2.01
N VAL A 44 -2.32 -20.22 -0.83
CA VAL A 44 -1.59 -21.27 -0.13
C VAL A 44 -1.77 -22.50 -1.02
N GLY A 45 -0.89 -22.68 -2.02
CA GLY A 45 -0.83 -23.93 -2.80
C GLY A 45 -0.84 -23.83 -4.33
N ARG A 46 -0.56 -22.70 -4.96
CA ARG A 46 -0.23 -22.70 -6.40
C ARG A 46 1.16 -22.14 -6.61
N SER A 47 2.13 -23.06 -6.58
CA SER A 47 3.36 -22.87 -7.34
C SER A 47 2.96 -22.36 -8.74
N PRO A 48 3.56 -21.27 -9.23
CA PRO A 48 3.44 -20.94 -10.64
C PRO A 48 4.09 -22.09 -11.40
N ALA A 49 3.27 -22.94 -12.01
CA ALA A 49 3.74 -24.01 -12.89
C ALA A 49 4.56 -23.35 -14.00
N ARG A 50 5.85 -23.69 -14.03
CA ARG A 50 6.69 -23.63 -15.21
C ARG A 50 6.75 -25.02 -15.81
#